data_AF-A0A3S0N2B1-F1
#
_entry.id   AF-A0A3S0N2B1-F1
#
_cell.length_a   1.000
_cell.length_b   1.000
_cell.length_c   1.000
_cell.angle_alpha   90.00
_cell.angle_beta   90.00
_cell.angle_gamma   90.00
#
_symmetry.space_group_name_H-M   'P 1'
#
loop_
_entity.id
_entity.type
_entity.pdbx_description
1 polymer ?
#
loop_
_entity_poly.entity_id
_entity_poly.type
_entity_poly.pdbx_seq_one_letter_code
_entity_poly.pdbx_strand_id
1 'polypeptide(L)' 'MLPCLNFFRIHHKHLINVDHLQEYIKGRGGQVVMSDGSVLDVSFRRKNDFLHKIGTIE' A
#
# COMPACT_ATOMS: atom_id res chain seq x y z
N MET A 1 -5.24 20.56 -14.90
CA MET A 1 -4.26 19.85 -14.07
C MET A 1 -4.89 18.53 -13.65
N LEU A 2 -4.33 17.39 -14.04
CA LEU A 2 -4.73 16.12 -13.47
C LEU A 2 -4.25 16.09 -12.01
N PRO A 3 -5.03 15.59 -11.05
CA PRO A 3 -4.62 15.55 -9.65
C PRO A 3 -3.30 14.79 -9.52
N CYS A 4 -2.47 15.13 -8.53
CA CYS A 4 -1.31 14.34 -8.17
C CYS A 4 -1.78 12.96 -7.67
N LEU A 5 -1.90 11.99 -8.57
CA LEU A 5 -2.41 10.67 -8.26
C LEU A 5 -1.39 9.91 -7.40
N ASN A 6 -1.76 9.59 -6.15
CA ASN A 6 -0.88 8.93 -5.18
C ASN A 6 -0.82 7.41 -5.39
N PHE A 7 -0.42 6.97 -6.57
CA PHE A 7 -0.24 5.54 -6.84
C PHE A 7 1.07 5.00 -6.24
N PHE A 8 1.00 3.80 -5.66
CA PHE A 8 2.17 3.06 -5.18
C PHE A 8 2.10 1.59 -5.55
N ARG A 9 3.23 1.05 -6.03
CA ARG A 9 3.34 -0.36 -6.40
C ARG A 9 3.73 -1.17 -5.18
N ILE A 10 2.82 -1.98 -4.65
CA ILE A 10 3.01 -2.84 -3.46
C ILE A 10 3.48 -4.26 -3.80
N HIS A 11 3.20 -4.72 -5.01
CA HIS A 11 3.57 -6.05 -5.51
C HIS A 11 3.91 -5.96 -7.00
N HIS A 12 4.55 -6.98 -7.59
CA HIS A 12 4.90 -6.93 -9.01
C HIS A 12 3.66 -6.81 -9.92
N LYS A 13 2.52 -7.36 -9.49
CA LYS A 13 1.22 -7.28 -10.19
C LYS A 13 0.28 -6.17 -9.70
N HIS A 14 0.53 -5.56 -8.54
CA HIS A 14 -0.43 -4.67 -7.91
C HIS A 14 0.11 -3.25 -7.77
N LEU A 15 -0.64 -2.31 -8.35
CA LEU A 15 -0.49 -0.87 -8.22
C LEU A 15 -1.76 -0.35 -7.55
N ILE A 16 -1.64 0.28 -6.38
CA ILE A 16 -2.78 0.77 -5.60
C ILE A 16 -2.77 2.29 -5.54
N ASN A 17 -3.93 2.92 -5.37
CA ASN A 17 -4.01 4.32 -4.99
C ASN A 17 -3.97 4.44 -3.46
N VAL A 18 -2.92 5.06 -2.93
CA VAL A 18 -2.70 5.22 -1.48
C VAL A 18 -3.79 6.09 -0.84
N ASP A 19 -4.43 6.98 -1.60
CA ASP A 19 -5.55 7.79 -1.10
C ASP A 19 -6.78 6.94 -0.71
N HIS A 20 -6.84 5.69 -1.21
CA HIS A 20 -7.90 4.73 -0.91
C HIS A 20 -7.45 3.63 0.06
N LEU A 21 -6.28 3.75 0.67
CA LEU A 21 -5.82 2.83 1.70
C LEU A 21 -6.63 3.05 2.98
N GLN A 22 -7.30 2.03 3.48
CA GLN A 22 -7.99 2.06 4.77
C GLN A 22 -7.08 1.59 5.90
N GLU A 23 -6.41 0.47 5.71
CA GLU A 23 -5.62 -0.16 6.75
C GLU A 23 -4.40 -0.87 6.19
N TYR A 24 -3.30 -0.87 6.95
CA TYR A 24 -2.17 -1.76 6.72
C TYR A 24 -2.07 -2.77 7.87
N ILE A 25 -2.23 -4.04 7.54
CA ILE A 25 -2.14 -5.16 8.48
C ILE A 25 -0.68 -5.61 8.55
N LYS A 26 -0.06 -5.45 9.71
CA LYS A 26 1.33 -5.89 9.95
C LYS A 26 1.42 -7.42 9.89
N GLY A 27 2.38 -7.91 9.12
CA GLY A 27 2.69 -9.34 9.00
C GLY A 27 4.04 -9.58 8.35
N ARG A 28 4.33 -10.85 8.01
CA ARG A 28 5.60 -11.25 7.37
C ARG A 28 5.82 -10.48 6.06
N GLY A 29 4.82 -10.46 5.17
CA GLY A 29 4.76 -9.59 3.98
C GLY A 29 3.94 -8.31 4.17
N GLY A 30 2.99 -8.33 5.10
CA GLY A 30 2.02 -7.24 5.30
C GLY A 30 0.89 -7.27 4.27
N GLN A 31 -0.27 -6.76 4.65
CA GLN A 31 -1.44 -6.64 3.77
C GLN A 31 -2.00 -5.23 3.82
N VAL A 32 -2.63 -4.80 2.74
CA VAL A 32 -3.40 -3.56 2.69
C VAL A 32 -4.87 -3.87 2.53
N VAL A 33 -5.70 -3.10 3.22
CA VAL A 33 -7.16 -3.08 3.04
C VAL A 33 -7.50 -1.78 2.33
N MET A 34 -8.18 -1.87 1.19
CA MET A 34 -8.57 -0.73 0.36
C MET A 34 -10.02 -0.32 0.65
N SER A 35 -10.42 0.88 0.19
CA SER A 35 -11.76 1.44 0.43
C SER A 35 -12.92 0.62 -0.15
N ASP A 36 -12.65 -0.24 -1.13
CA ASP A 36 -13.63 -1.17 -1.71
C ASP A 36 -13.72 -2.51 -0.96
N GLY A 37 -12.97 -2.65 0.15
CA GLY A 37 -12.88 -3.88 0.92
C GLY A 37 -11.89 -4.91 0.36
N SER A 38 -11.19 -4.61 -0.74
CA SER A 38 -10.17 -5.51 -1.27
C SER A 38 -8.97 -5.59 -0.33
N VAL A 39 -8.42 -6.80 -0.19
CA VAL A 39 -7.23 -7.08 0.62
C VAL A 39 -6.12 -7.58 -0.29
N LEU A 40 -4.98 -6.89 -0.27
CA LEU A 40 -3.85 -7.18 -1.17
C LEU A 40 -2.55 -7.38 -0.38
N ASP A 41 -1.80 -8.42 -0.73
CA ASP A 41 -0.48 -8.66 -0.15
C ASP A 41 0.55 -7.64 -0.63
N VAL A 42 1.32 -7.12 0.32
CA VAL A 42 2.51 -6.31 0.04
C VAL A 42 3.70 -7.26 -0.10
N SER A 43 4.47 -7.12 -1.17
CA SER A 43 5.69 -7.91 -1.31
C SER A 43 6.69 -7.52 -0.23
N PHE A 44 7.35 -8.52 0.37
CA PHE A 44 8.36 -8.30 1.41
C PHE A 44 9.39 -7.23 1.04
N ARG A 45 9.86 -7.25 -0.21
CA ARG A 45 10.85 -6.28 -0.74
C ARG A 45 10.33 -4.85 -0.81
N ARG A 46 9.02 -4.65 -0.94
CA ARG A 46 8.38 -3.32 -1.05
C ARG A 46 7.74 -2.87 0.26
N LYS A 47 7.68 -3.74 1.27
CA LYS A 47 7.09 -3.43 2.58
C LYS A 47 7.72 -2.19 3.21
N ASN A 48 9.04 -2.12 3.28
CA ASN A 48 9.73 -1.00 3.91
C ASN A 48 9.46 0.32 3.15
N ASP A 49 9.60 0.30 1.83
CA ASP A 49 9.31 1.48 0.98
C ASP A 49 7.85 1.92 1.12
N PHE A 50 6.92 0.95 1.20
CA PHE A 50 5.50 1.22 1.37
C PHE A 50 5.19 1.85 2.73
N LEU A 51 5.75 1.29 3.81
CA LEU A 51 5.62 1.84 5.16
C LEU A 51 6.15 3.27 5.24
N HIS A 52 7.29 3.54 4.61
CA HIS A 52 7.85 4.88 4.49
C HIS A 52 6.91 5.83 3.70
N LYS A 53 6.27 5.35 2.64
CA LYS A 53 5.32 6.12 1.82
C LYS A 53 4.07 6.52 2.61
N ILE A 54 3.56 5.64 3.48
CA ILE A 54 2.34 5.89 4.26
C ILE A 54 2.62 6.56 5.62
N GLY A 55 3.87 6.92 5.91
CA GLY A 55 4.26 7.60 7.15
C GLY A 55 4.11 6.73 8.41
N THR A 56 3.93 5.41 8.25
CA THR A 56 3.90 4.46 9.36
C THR A 56 5.33 4.05 9.67
N ILE A 57 6.05 4.95 10.33
CA ILE A 57 7.37 4.67 10.89
C ILE A 57 7.14 3.89 12.19
N GLU A 58 7.86 2.78 12.40
CA GLU A 58 7.91 2.08 13.70
C GLU A 58 8.69 2.88 14.74
#